data_AF-A0AAU4BR67-F1
#
_entry.id   AF-A0AAU4BR67-F1
#
_cell.length_a   1.000
_cell.length_b   1.000
_cell.length_c   1.000
_cell.angle_alpha   90.00
_cell.angle_beta   90.00
_cell.angle_gamma   90.00
#
_symmetry.space_group_name_H-M   'P 1'
#
loop_
_entity.id
_entity.type
_entity.pdbx_description
1 polymer ?
#
loop_
_entity_poly.entity_id
_entity_poly.type
_entity_poly.pdbx_seq_one_letter_code
_entity_poly.pdbx_strand_id
1 'polypeptide(L)'
;MRVTCAAYLGYQEARRPNRAPYAQVRMVGLIGAFEQRRPDPDGGRIYRRLMTSLALAPWVLGWGEPAAAQAKAAARVAEDVWGLPVSSPAPPEYVD
;
A
#
# COMPACT_ATOMS: atom_id res chain seq x y z
N MET A 1 4.37 8.90 -8.04
CA MET A 1 4.87 7.51 -8.12
C MET A 1 4.02 6.83 -9.16
N ARG A 2 4.62 6.00 -9.99
CA ARG A 2 3.91 5.30 -11.05
C ARG A 2 3.69 3.85 -10.64
N VAL A 3 2.43 3.44 -10.61
CA VAL A 3 2.04 2.04 -10.46
C VAL A 3 2.01 1.41 -11.85
N THR A 4 2.81 0.37 -12.08
CA THR A 4 2.93 -0.28 -13.39
C THR A 4 1.99 -1.46 -13.55
N CYS A 5 1.71 -2.16 -12.45
CA CYS A 5 0.78 -3.28 -12.39
C CYS A 5 -0.07 -3.16 -11.14
N ALA A 6 -1.32 -3.60 -11.19
CA ALA A 6 -2.19 -3.66 -10.02
C ALA A 6 -2.96 -4.99 -10.00
N ALA A 7 -3.16 -5.53 -8.79
CA ALA A 7 -3.96 -6.72 -8.56
C ALA A 7 -5.05 -6.42 -7.53
N TYR A 8 -6.22 -7.01 -7.75
CA TYR A 8 -7.36 -6.93 -6.86
C TYR A 8 -7.20 -7.90 -5.68
N LEU A 9 -7.41 -7.39 -4.47
CA LEU A 9 -7.28 -8.16 -3.22
C LEU A 9 -8.62 -8.46 -2.54
N GLY A 10 -9.73 -7.92 -3.07
CA GLY A 10 -11.04 -7.99 -2.44
C GLY A 10 -11.65 -6.62 -2.18
N TYR A 11 -12.75 -6.59 -1.44
CA TYR A 11 -13.42 -5.36 -1.04
C TYR A 11 -13.98 -5.51 0.38
N GLN A 12 -14.24 -4.38 1.02
CA GLN A 12 -15.10 -4.32 2.19
C GLN A 12 -16.29 -3.43 1.89
N GLU A 13 -17.46 -3.76 2.42
CA GLU A 13 -18.58 -2.81 2.41
C GLU A 13 -18.30 -1.71 3.42
N ALA A 14 -18.31 -0.46 2.97
CA ALA A 14 -18.17 0.72 3.80
C ALA A 14 -19.55 1.36 4.01
N ARG A 15 -19.86 1.67 5.27
CA ARG A 15 -21.06 2.38 5.68
C ARG A 15 -20.65 3.69 6.34
N ARG A 16 -21.26 4.80 5.91
CA ARG A 16 -21.06 6.13 6.50
C ARG A 16 -22.42 6.79 6.72
N PRO A 17 -22.58 7.62 7.78
CA PRO A 17 -23.79 8.41 7.94
C PRO A 17 -24.08 9.23 6.69
N ASN A 18 -25.36 9.34 6.32
CA ASN A 18 -25.84 10.12 5.17
C ASN A 18 -25.26 9.70 3.80
N ARG A 19 -24.82 8.45 3.65
CA ARG A 19 -24.36 7.89 2.37
C ARG A 19 -24.82 6.44 2.21
N ALA A 20 -25.28 6.07 1.02
CA ALA A 20 -25.58 4.68 0.69
C ALA A 20 -24.32 3.79 0.90
N PRO A 21 -24.47 2.54 1.36
CA PRO A 21 -23.35 1.60 1.45
C PRO A 21 -22.60 1.48 0.12
N TYR A 22 -21.28 1.38 0.17
CA TYR A 22 -20.46 1.28 -1.02
C TYR A 22 -19.29 0.32 -0.83
N ALA A 23 -18.83 -0.31 -1.91
CA ALA A 23 -17.66 -1.17 -1.88
C ALA A 23 -16.38 -0.32 -1.80
N GLN A 24 -15.59 -0.53 -0.76
CA GLN A 24 -14.22 -0.04 -0.67
C GLN A 24 -13.26 -1.14 -1.12
N VAL A 25 -12.80 -1.01 -2.35
CA VAL A 25 -11.90 -1.95 -3.02
C VAL A 25 -10.51 -1.95 -2.36
N ARG A 26 -9.89 -3.13 -2.27
CA ARG A 26 -8.51 -3.33 -1.87
C ARG A 26 -7.70 -3.76 -3.08
N MET A 27 -6.61 -3.04 -3.31
CA MET A 27 -5.69 -3.27 -4.42
C MET A 27 -4.27 -3.33 -3.86
N VAL A 28 -3.40 -4.09 -4.53
CA VAL A 28 -1.95 -3.96 -4.42
C VAL A 28 -1.40 -3.50 -5.75
N GLY A 29 -0.41 -2.63 -5.72
CA GLY A 29 0.23 -2.10 -6.92
C GLY A 29 1.74 -2.25 -6.86
N LEU A 30 2.35 -2.56 -8.00
CA LEU A 30 3.80 -2.54 -8.16
C LEU A 30 4.25 -1.11 -8.48
N ILE A 31 5.10 -0.54 -7.64
CA ILE A 31 5.72 0.76 -7.90
C ILE A 31 6.85 0.53 -8.91
N GLY A 32 6.67 1.03 -10.13
CA GLY A 32 7.70 0.97 -11.17
C GLY A 32 8.63 2.17 -11.21
N ALA A 33 8.21 3.32 -10.64
CA ALA A 33 9.06 4.50 -10.53
C ALA A 33 8.61 5.45 -9.42
N PHE A 34 9.59 6.08 -8.77
CA PHE A 34 9.38 7.27 -7.97
C PHE A 34 9.44 8.50 -8.86
N GLU A 35 8.31 9.18 -8.98
CA GLU A 35 8.23 10.48 -9.66
C GLU A 35 8.39 11.60 -8.64
N GLN A 36 8.58 12.83 -9.15
CA GLN A 36 8.66 14.03 -8.32
C GLN A 36 7.52 14.07 -7.29
N ARG A 37 7.87 14.34 -6.04
CA ARG A 37 6.89 14.53 -4.97
C ARG A 37 6.00 15.73 -5.28
N ARG A 38 4.71 15.56 -5.05
CA ARG A 38 3.69 16.60 -5.22
C ARG A 38 2.87 16.71 -3.94
N PRO A 39 2.28 17.88 -3.67
CA PRO A 39 1.31 18.05 -2.60
C PRO A 39 0.20 16.99 -2.67
N ASP A 40 -0.13 16.40 -1.53
CA ASP A 40 -1.30 15.53 -1.39
C ASP A 40 -2.59 16.32 -1.72
N PRO A 41 -3.48 15.81 -2.58
CA PRO A 41 -4.70 16.53 -2.97
C PRO A 41 -5.68 16.81 -1.82
N ASP A 42 -5.64 16.02 -0.75
CA ASP A 42 -6.55 16.17 0.40
C ASP A 42 -6.06 17.27 1.37
N GLY A 43 -4.76 17.29 1.68
CA GLY A 43 -4.20 18.21 2.69
C GLY A 43 -3.15 19.21 2.22
N GLY A 44 -2.73 19.19 0.96
CA GLY A 44 -1.66 20.04 0.40
C GLY A 44 -0.26 19.75 0.93
N ARG A 45 -0.09 18.73 1.77
CA ARG A 45 1.20 18.37 2.39
C ARG A 45 2.07 17.57 1.42
N ILE A 46 3.36 17.84 1.40
CA ILE A 46 4.33 16.99 0.71
C ILE A 46 4.87 15.96 1.71
N TYR A 47 4.52 14.69 1.50
CA TYR A 47 4.97 13.60 2.36
C TYR A 47 6.34 13.04 1.93
N ARG A 48 7.15 12.63 2.92
CA ARG A 48 8.34 11.80 2.70
C ARG A 48 7.91 10.36 2.36
N ARG A 49 8.76 9.62 1.66
CA ARG A 49 8.52 8.20 1.33
C ARG A 49 9.52 7.35 2.10
N LEU A 50 9.02 6.41 2.88
CA LEU A 50 9.83 5.39 3.53
C LEU A 50 9.68 4.09 2.74
N MET A 51 10.76 3.63 2.13
CA MET A 51 10.83 2.26 1.61
C MET A 51 11.07 1.33 2.80
N THR A 52 10.20 0.36 3.00
CA THR A 52 10.30 -0.60 4.10
C THR A 52 9.69 -1.94 3.72
N SER A 53 9.95 -2.96 4.52
CA SER A 53 9.40 -4.29 4.29
C SER A 53 7.90 -4.34 4.54
N LEU A 54 7.23 -5.31 3.90
CA LEU A 54 5.82 -5.60 4.17
C LEU A 54 5.58 -6.04 5.63
N ALA A 55 6.59 -6.60 6.30
CA ALA A 55 6.50 -6.96 7.72
C ALA A 55 6.51 -5.72 8.64
N LEU A 56 7.24 -4.66 8.28
CA LEU A 56 7.36 -3.44 9.09
C LEU A 56 6.31 -2.37 8.74
N ALA A 57 5.82 -2.35 7.50
CA ALA A 57 4.88 -1.33 7.04
C ALA A 57 3.62 -1.18 7.93
N PRO A 58 2.95 -2.25 8.40
CA PRO A 58 1.80 -2.13 9.30
C PRO A 58 2.11 -1.38 10.60
N TRP A 59 3.29 -1.61 11.17
CA TRP A 59 3.75 -0.94 12.39
C TRP A 59 4.01 0.54 12.17
N VAL A 60 4.64 0.92 11.06
CA VAL A 60 4.88 2.31 10.69
C VAL A 60 3.57 3.09 10.52
N LEU A 61 2.55 2.44 9.96
CA LEU A 61 1.25 3.05 9.71
C LEU A 61 0.38 3.14 10.97
N GLY A 62 0.57 2.25 11.94
CA GLY A 62 -0.22 2.23 13.18
C GLY A 62 -1.69 1.86 12.97
N TRP A 63 -2.02 1.18 11.88
CA TRP A 63 -3.41 0.84 11.49
C TRP A 63 -3.91 -0.50 12.06
N GLY A 64 -3.10 -1.18 12.88
CA GLY A 64 -3.45 -2.42 13.56
C GLY A 64 -3.61 -3.63 12.63
N GLU A 65 -4.35 -4.63 13.10
CA GLU A 65 -4.56 -5.93 12.44
C GLU A 65 -4.99 -5.87 10.96
N PRO A 66 -5.90 -4.97 10.54
CA PRO A 66 -6.27 -4.89 9.13
C PRO A 66 -5.08 -4.58 8.20
N ALA A 67 -4.11 -3.79 8.65
CA ALA A 67 -2.91 -3.51 7.87
C ALA A 67 -1.97 -4.72 7.81
N ALA A 68 -1.85 -5.50 8.89
CA ALA A 68 -1.08 -6.74 8.88
C ALA A 68 -1.67 -7.76 7.88
N ALA A 69 -3.00 -7.91 7.85
CA ALA A 69 -3.68 -8.76 6.89
C ALA A 69 -3.48 -8.29 5.44
N GLN A 70 -3.56 -6.99 5.18
CA GLN A 70 -3.30 -6.43 3.84
C GLN A 70 -1.85 -6.61 3.41
N ALA A 71 -0.88 -6.42 4.30
CA ALA A 71 0.53 -6.63 3.99
C ALA A 71 0.82 -8.10 3.64
N LYS A 72 0.19 -9.05 4.35
CA LYS A 72 0.29 -10.48 4.03
C LYS A 72 -0.32 -10.82 2.67
N ALA A 73 -1.48 -10.22 2.33
CA ALA A 73 -2.10 -10.41 1.02
C ALA A 73 -1.23 -9.81 -0.11
N ALA A 74 -0.66 -8.63 0.11
CA ALA A 74 0.27 -8.00 -0.83
C ALA A 74 1.54 -8.85 -1.03
N ALA A 75 2.09 -9.45 0.03
CA ALA A 75 3.26 -10.32 -0.06
C ALA A 75 3.01 -11.53 -0.97
N ARG A 76 1.85 -12.20 -0.79
CA ARG A 76 1.46 -13.33 -1.64
C ARG A 76 1.36 -12.95 -3.11
N VAL A 77 0.71 -11.83 -3.43
CA VAL A 77 0.66 -11.37 -4.82
C VAL A 77 2.06 -11.05 -5.36
N ALA A 78 2.89 -10.39 -4.57
CA ALA A 78 4.24 -10.04 -4.99
C ALA A 78 5.10 -11.28 -5.28
N GLU A 79 5.01 -12.32 -4.46
CA GLU A 79 5.72 -13.59 -4.65
C GLU A 79 5.11 -14.41 -5.79
N ASP A 80 3.82 -14.73 -5.70
CA ASP A 80 3.15 -15.70 -6.56
C ASP A 80 2.89 -15.16 -7.97
N VAL A 81 2.64 -13.86 -8.11
CA VAL A 81 2.25 -13.23 -9.40
C VAL A 81 3.41 -12.46 -10.02
N TRP A 82 4.24 -11.79 -9.22
CA TRP A 82 5.32 -10.93 -9.71
C TRP A 82 6.72 -11.49 -9.48
N GLY A 83 6.87 -12.62 -8.78
CA GLY A 83 8.16 -13.26 -8.54
C GLY A 83 9.14 -12.41 -7.71
N LEU A 84 8.63 -11.52 -6.86
CA LEU A 84 9.45 -10.59 -6.08
C LEU A 84 9.91 -11.22 -4.75
N PRO A 85 11.18 -11.03 -4.35
CA PRO A 85 11.74 -11.63 -3.13
C PRO A 85 11.39 -10.83 -1.86
N VAL A 86 10.09 -10.67 -1.56
CA VAL A 86 9.62 -9.80 -0.46
C VAL A 86 9.97 -10.30 0.94
N SER A 87 10.38 -11.57 1.08
CA SER A 87 10.88 -12.17 2.32
C SER A 87 12.33 -11.80 2.67
N SER A 88 13.07 -11.19 1.73
CA SER A 88 14.44 -10.68 1.95
C SER A 88 14.53 -9.20 1.55
N PRO A 89 13.82 -8.30 2.26
CA PRO A 89 13.77 -6.88 1.92
C PRO A 89 15.10 -6.16 2.20
N ALA A 90 15.37 -5.10 1.44
CA ALA A 90 16.42 -4.16 1.80
C ALA A 90 16.12 -3.46 3.15
N PRO A 91 17.14 -2.94 3.87
CA PRO A 91 16.93 -2.16 5.07
C PRO A 91 16.01 -0.96 4.82
N PRO A 92 15.16 -0.56 5.79
CA PRO A 92 14.30 0.59 5.61
C PRO A 92 15.07 1.88 5.36
N GLU A 93 14.65 2.65 4.36
CA GLU A 93 15.31 3.90 3.98
C GLU A 93 14.30 4.95 3.49
N TYR A 94 14.62 6.22 3.67
CA TYR A 94 13.86 7.29 3.05
C TYR A 94 14.32 7.47 1.61
N VAL A 95 13.36 7.46 0.68
CA VAL A 95 13.60 7.68 -0.75
C VAL A 95 12.96 8.99 -1.18
N ASP A 96 13.59 9.69 -2.11
CA ASP A 96 13.11 10.97 -2.62
C ASP A 96 12.10 10.86 -3.79
#